data_AF-A0A7V9SGL2-F1
#
_entry.id   AF-A0A7V9SGL2-F1
#
_cell.length_a   1.000
_cell.length_b   1.000
_cell.length_c   1.000
_cell.angle_alpha   90.00
_cell.angle_beta   90.00
_cell.angle_gamma   90.00
#
_symmetry.space_group_name_H-M   'P 1'
#
loop_
_entity.id
_entity.type
_entity.pdbx_description
1 polymer ?
#
loop_
_entity_poly.entity_id
_entity_poly.type
_entity_poly.pdbx_seq_one_letter_code
_entity_poly.pdbx_strand_id
1 'polypeptide(L)'
;MDFDPQKILEILARHQVEHVIVGGVGGTLYGSPMSTDDVDIVPALSKRNLDALADALNEMNARLRSTEYPEGIRLDFTGKDLRRWIVEFSFLNLLTDFGKLDLIHRPGGFSGFQELASNSEELELGSIQLKVAALEDIIRSKQTVARDRDLEQLPTLKLLLEKRGSSVIRPGDEVIVPWQSTEVRGTVIDVRGAGPAARVRVRLRRPDHDSEEELDFPSTSIRRA
;
A
#
# COMPACT_ATOMS: atom_id res chain seq x y z
N MET A 1 -1.55 23.51 -12.74
CA MET A 1 -1.43 23.12 -11.33
C MET A 1 -0.71 21.80 -11.33
N ASP A 2 0.42 21.72 -10.64
CA ASP A 2 1.27 20.52 -10.66
C ASP A 2 0.73 19.52 -9.63
N PHE A 3 0.79 18.24 -9.97
CA PHE A 3 0.36 17.16 -9.07
C PHE A 3 1.45 16.92 -8.03
N ASP A 4 1.14 17.21 -6.76
CA ASP A 4 2.00 16.99 -5.60
C ASP A 4 1.32 16.03 -4.62
N PRO A 5 1.42 14.71 -4.85
CA PRO A 5 0.81 13.72 -3.97
C PRO A 5 1.41 13.74 -2.56
N GLN A 6 2.68 14.12 -2.41
CA GLN A 6 3.33 14.16 -1.10
C GLN A 6 2.67 15.22 -0.20
N LYS A 7 2.37 16.41 -0.73
CA LYS A 7 1.65 17.44 0.03
C LYS A 7 0.27 17.00 0.46
N ILE A 8 -0.49 16.32 -0.41
CA ILE A 8 -1.80 15.77 -0.05
C ILE A 8 -1.67 14.82 1.14
N LEU A 9 -0.73 13.87 1.07
CA LEU A 9 -0.51 12.86 2.11
C LEU A 9 -0.01 13.48 3.42
N GLU A 10 0.88 14.47 3.37
CA GLU A 10 1.36 15.22 4.55
C GLU A 10 0.21 15.91 5.29
N ILE A 11 -0.73 16.53 4.54
CA ILE A 11 -1.88 17.22 5.12
C ILE A 11 -2.83 16.21 5.76
N LEU A 12 -3.17 15.12 5.06
CA LEU A 12 -4.00 14.05 5.62
C LEU A 12 -3.40 13.46 6.90
N ALA A 13 -2.08 13.22 6.91
CA ALA A 13 -1.37 12.71 8.08
C ALA A 13 -1.39 13.70 9.26
N ARG A 14 -1.19 15.00 9.00
CA ARG A 14 -1.21 16.04 10.04
C ARG A 14 -2.58 16.19 10.70
N HIS A 15 -3.66 16.04 9.92
CA HIS A 15 -5.04 16.00 10.44
C HIS A 15 -5.42 14.65 11.05
N GLN A 16 -4.50 13.67 11.06
CA GLN A 16 -4.72 12.32 11.58
C GLN A 16 -5.90 11.60 10.91
N VAL A 17 -6.05 11.79 9.60
CA VAL A 17 -7.10 11.14 8.82
C VAL A 17 -6.79 9.64 8.69
N GLU A 18 -7.65 8.80 9.26
CA GLU A 18 -7.67 7.36 9.07
C GLU A 18 -8.18 7.01 7.66
N HIS A 19 -7.26 6.53 6.83
CA HIS A 19 -7.57 6.11 5.46
C HIS A 19 -6.60 5.02 5.00
N VAL A 20 -6.95 4.33 3.91
CA VAL A 20 -6.05 3.44 3.18
C VAL A 20 -5.80 4.04 1.80
N ILE A 21 -4.54 4.21 1.44
CA ILE A 21 -4.13 4.62 0.10
C ILE A 21 -4.31 3.44 -0.86
N VAL A 22 -4.96 3.68 -1.99
CA VAL A 22 -5.21 2.69 -3.03
C VAL A 22 -4.75 3.24 -4.39
N GLY A 23 -5.13 2.56 -5.48
CA GLY A 23 -4.98 3.10 -6.83
C GLY A 23 -3.53 3.26 -7.28
N GLY A 24 -3.29 4.27 -8.12
CA GLY A 24 -2.00 4.49 -8.78
C GLY A 24 -0.88 4.79 -7.77
N VAL A 25 -1.12 5.74 -6.86
CA VAL A 25 -0.14 6.14 -5.83
C VAL A 25 0.20 4.96 -4.92
N GLY A 26 -0.78 4.12 -4.56
CA GLY A 26 -0.52 2.89 -3.82
C GLY A 26 0.48 1.97 -4.54
N GLY A 27 0.31 1.78 -5.86
CA GLY A 27 1.27 1.04 -6.68
C GLY A 27 2.65 1.69 -6.73
N THR A 28 2.73 3.02 -6.85
CA THR A 28 4.00 3.77 -6.87
C THR A 28 4.76 3.64 -5.55
N LEU A 29 4.07 3.63 -4.41
CA LEU A 29 4.69 3.40 -3.09
C LEU A 29 5.33 2.00 -2.98
N TYR A 30 4.87 1.03 -3.78
CA TYR A 30 5.51 -0.28 -3.94
C TYR A 30 6.57 -0.34 -5.05
N GLY A 31 6.96 0.79 -5.63
CA GLY A 31 7.98 0.89 -6.66
C GLY A 31 7.48 0.73 -8.09
N SER A 32 6.17 0.85 -8.32
CA SER A 32 5.64 0.93 -9.69
C SER A 32 6.13 2.19 -10.40
N PRO A 33 6.71 2.08 -11.61
CA PRO A 33 7.15 3.23 -12.40
C PRO A 33 6.00 3.94 -13.13
N MET A 34 4.77 3.46 -12.97
CA MET A 34 3.62 3.95 -13.74
C MET A 34 3.13 5.28 -13.16
N SER A 35 2.84 6.23 -14.05
CA SER A 35 2.37 7.56 -13.67
C SER A 35 0.88 7.56 -13.33
N THR A 36 0.55 8.40 -12.36
CA THR A 36 -0.82 8.71 -11.94
C THR A 36 -0.93 10.20 -11.64
N ASP A 37 -2.14 10.75 -11.74
CA ASP A 37 -2.38 12.19 -11.63
C ASP A 37 -3.32 12.53 -10.46
N ASP A 38 -3.55 11.54 -9.60
CA ASP A 38 -4.55 11.47 -8.55
C ASP A 38 -4.06 10.62 -7.38
N VAL A 39 -4.42 11.05 -6.17
CA VAL A 39 -4.33 10.24 -4.96
C VAL A 39 -5.69 9.60 -4.73
N ASP A 40 -5.76 8.28 -4.64
CA ASP A 40 -6.98 7.56 -4.29
C ASP A 40 -6.92 7.10 -2.82
N ILE A 41 -7.96 7.41 -2.03
CA ILE A 41 -8.05 6.93 -0.65
C ILE A 41 -9.41 6.30 -0.34
N VAL A 42 -9.39 5.33 0.57
CA VAL A 42 -10.59 4.78 1.21
C VAL A 42 -10.60 5.25 2.66
N PRO A 43 -11.43 6.23 3.06
CA PRO A 43 -11.44 6.76 4.42
C PRO A 43 -12.30 5.92 5.38
N ALA A 44 -11.93 5.90 6.66
CA ALA A 44 -12.82 5.39 7.70
C ALA A 44 -14.06 6.30 7.83
N LEU A 45 -15.25 5.71 7.98
CA LEU A 45 -16.50 6.47 8.07
C LEU A 45 -16.92 6.83 9.50
N SER A 46 -16.00 6.75 10.47
CA SER A 46 -16.28 7.21 11.83
C SER A 46 -16.53 8.72 11.82
N LYS A 47 -17.40 9.21 12.71
CA LYS A 47 -17.71 10.66 12.76
C LYS A 47 -16.43 11.48 12.95
N ARG A 48 -15.60 11.09 13.91
CA ARG A 48 -14.33 11.76 14.22
C ARG A 48 -13.42 11.82 12.99
N ASN A 49 -13.28 10.72 12.26
CA ASN A 49 -12.42 10.68 11.10
C ASN A 49 -12.95 11.55 9.95
N LEU A 50 -14.26 11.56 9.73
CA LEU A 50 -14.85 12.39 8.68
C LEU A 50 -14.80 13.87 9.02
N ASP A 51 -14.87 14.25 10.30
CA ASP A 51 -14.62 15.63 10.73
C ASP A 51 -13.16 16.03 10.43
N ALA A 52 -12.19 15.18 10.77
CA ALA A 52 -10.77 15.41 10.46
C ALA A 52 -10.49 15.46 8.94
N LEU A 53 -11.13 14.58 8.16
CA LEU A 53 -11.04 14.61 6.70
C LEU A 53 -11.62 15.90 6.14
N ALA A 54 -12.74 16.38 6.66
CA ALA A 54 -13.32 17.66 6.24
C ALA A 54 -12.35 18.82 6.50
N ASP A 55 -11.73 18.88 7.68
CA ASP A 55 -10.74 19.91 8.01
C ASP A 55 -9.53 19.88 7.06
N ALA A 56 -9.02 18.68 6.74
CA ALA A 56 -7.94 18.49 5.79
C ALA A 56 -8.31 18.94 4.37
N LEU A 57 -9.51 18.57 3.89
CA LEU A 57 -10.02 18.97 2.57
C LEU A 57 -10.20 20.49 2.47
N ASN A 58 -10.72 21.11 3.53
CA ASN A 58 -10.89 22.56 3.60
C ASN A 58 -9.54 23.29 3.58
N GLU A 59 -8.53 22.78 4.30
CA GLU A 59 -7.17 23.33 4.25
C GLU A 59 -6.57 23.26 2.84
N MET A 60 -6.82 22.17 2.13
CA MET A 60 -6.37 21.96 0.75
C MET A 60 -7.17 22.73 -0.32
N ASN A 61 -8.13 23.56 0.09
CA ASN A 61 -9.10 24.23 -0.79
C ASN A 61 -9.77 23.25 -1.76
N ALA A 62 -10.15 22.08 -1.25
CA ALA A 62 -10.76 21.03 -2.06
C ALA A 62 -12.05 21.54 -2.74
N ARG A 63 -12.28 21.05 -3.95
CA ARG A 63 -13.43 21.36 -4.79
C ARG A 63 -14.00 20.06 -5.34
N LEU A 64 -15.32 19.92 -5.34
CA LEU A 64 -15.98 18.75 -5.91
C LEU A 64 -15.92 18.82 -7.44
N ARG A 65 -15.22 17.87 -8.06
CA ARG A 65 -15.04 17.77 -9.51
C ARG A 65 -16.09 16.84 -10.13
N SER A 66 -16.65 17.25 -11.26
CA SER A 66 -17.49 16.39 -12.10
C SER A 66 -17.25 16.68 -13.58
N THR A 67 -17.91 15.92 -14.46
CA THR A 67 -17.90 16.19 -15.91
C THR A 67 -18.51 17.54 -16.26
N GLU A 68 -19.54 17.96 -15.54
CA GLU A 68 -20.19 19.27 -15.70
C GLU A 68 -19.37 20.42 -15.12
N TYR A 69 -18.58 20.14 -14.08
CA TYR A 69 -17.75 21.11 -13.38
C TYR A 69 -16.30 20.62 -13.30
N PRO A 70 -15.55 20.67 -14.42
CA PRO A 70 -14.18 20.15 -14.48
C PRO A 70 -13.20 20.94 -13.59
N GLU A 71 -13.45 22.25 -13.40
CA GLU A 71 -12.69 23.13 -12.49
C GLU A 71 -13.08 22.94 -11.01
N GLY A 72 -14.13 22.16 -10.76
CA GLY A 72 -14.67 21.85 -9.45
C GLY A 72 -15.51 22.96 -8.81
N ILE A 73 -16.42 22.55 -7.93
CA ILE A 73 -17.26 23.43 -7.13
C ILE A 73 -16.66 23.54 -5.73
N ARG A 74 -16.40 24.77 -5.27
CA ARG A 74 -15.95 25.02 -3.89
C ARG A 74 -17.09 24.77 -2.92
N LEU A 75 -16.79 23.98 -1.89
CA LEU A 75 -17.70 23.64 -0.80
C LEU A 75 -16.94 23.79 0.51
N ASP A 76 -17.64 24.17 1.57
CA ASP A 76 -17.13 24.01 2.93
C ASP A 76 -17.50 22.60 3.38
N PHE A 77 -16.52 21.70 3.44
CA PHE A 77 -16.75 20.32 3.79
C PHE A 77 -17.08 20.21 5.28
N THR A 78 -18.04 19.35 5.60
CA THR A 78 -18.31 18.90 6.98
C THR A 78 -18.27 17.37 7.02
N GLY A 79 -17.90 16.79 8.16
CA GLY A 79 -17.90 15.32 8.31
C GLY A 79 -19.27 14.68 8.06
N LYS A 80 -20.35 15.41 8.36
CA LYS A 80 -21.74 14.97 8.09
C LYS A 80 -22.02 14.91 6.58
N ASP A 81 -21.63 15.95 5.84
CA ASP A 81 -21.85 15.98 4.39
C ASP A 81 -20.98 14.97 3.67
N LEU A 82 -19.71 14.83 4.07
CA LEU A 82 -18.82 13.79 3.57
C LEU A 82 -19.40 12.39 3.79
N ARG A 83 -19.93 12.11 4.99
CA ARG A 83 -20.58 10.82 5.27
C ARG A 83 -21.72 10.55 4.30
N ARG A 84 -22.60 11.53 4.08
CA ARG A 84 -23.74 11.40 3.17
C ARG A 84 -23.25 11.15 1.75
N TRP A 85 -22.37 12.02 1.24
CA TRP A 85 -21.93 12.00 -0.14
C TRP A 85 -21.08 10.78 -0.49
N ILE A 86 -20.14 10.36 0.36
CA ILE A 86 -19.33 9.16 0.11
C ILE A 86 -20.23 7.92 0.05
N VAL A 87 -21.23 7.82 0.93
CA VAL A 87 -22.14 6.67 0.95
C VAL A 87 -23.09 6.68 -0.24
N GLU A 88 -23.65 7.84 -0.58
CA GLU A 88 -24.64 8.00 -1.65
C GLU A 88 -24.01 7.84 -3.05
N PHE A 89 -22.87 8.50 -3.29
CA PHE A 89 -22.22 8.49 -4.61
C PHE A 89 -21.18 7.38 -4.76
N SER A 90 -20.83 6.68 -3.68
CA SER A 90 -19.78 5.64 -3.62
C SER A 90 -18.35 6.09 -3.94
N PHE A 91 -18.18 7.22 -4.61
CA PHE A 91 -16.89 7.89 -4.82
C PHE A 91 -17.09 9.41 -4.96
N LEU A 92 -16.10 10.20 -4.57
CA LEU A 92 -16.05 11.65 -4.77
C LEU A 92 -14.74 12.01 -5.45
N ASN A 93 -14.84 12.67 -6.60
CA ASN A 93 -13.68 13.20 -7.30
C ASN A 93 -13.41 14.62 -6.80
N LEU A 94 -12.21 14.90 -6.30
CA LEU A 94 -11.87 16.22 -5.78
C LEU A 94 -10.69 16.82 -6.54
N LEU A 95 -10.70 18.15 -6.64
CA LEU A 95 -9.56 18.97 -7.03
C LEU A 95 -9.10 19.76 -5.81
N THR A 96 -7.83 19.64 -5.46
CA THR A 96 -7.18 20.41 -4.39
C THR A 96 -6.15 21.36 -4.98
N ASP A 97 -5.55 22.22 -4.16
CA ASP A 97 -4.42 23.06 -4.60
C ASP A 97 -3.16 22.26 -5.00
N PHE A 98 -3.11 20.97 -4.67
CA PHE A 98 -1.98 20.06 -4.91
C PHE A 98 -2.30 18.96 -5.94
N GLY A 99 -3.44 19.09 -6.65
CA GLY A 99 -3.89 18.13 -7.66
C GLY A 99 -5.10 17.31 -7.21
N LYS A 100 -5.31 16.15 -7.83
CA LYS A 100 -6.55 15.38 -7.70
C LYS A 100 -6.49 14.45 -6.49
N LEU A 101 -7.60 14.38 -5.75
CA LEU A 101 -7.80 13.47 -4.63
C LEU A 101 -9.17 12.84 -4.77
N ASP A 102 -9.22 11.52 -4.84
CA ASP A 102 -10.48 10.79 -5.01
C ASP A 102 -10.78 9.98 -3.74
N LEU A 103 -11.99 10.16 -3.21
CA LEU A 103 -12.48 9.45 -2.03
C LEU A 103 -13.33 8.28 -2.48
N ILE A 104 -12.99 7.06 -2.08
CA ILE A 104 -13.67 5.84 -2.50
C ILE A 104 -14.33 5.18 -1.30
N HIS A 105 -15.62 4.88 -1.39
CA HIS A 105 -16.34 4.15 -0.33
C HIS A 105 -16.02 2.66 -0.37
N ARG A 106 -16.19 2.04 -1.55
CA ARG A 106 -16.01 0.60 -1.77
C ARG A 106 -15.27 0.37 -3.08
N PRO A 107 -13.95 0.17 -3.05
CA PRO A 107 -13.21 -0.16 -4.27
C PRO A 107 -13.64 -1.54 -4.79
N GLY A 108 -13.44 -1.78 -6.09
CA GLY A 108 -13.84 -3.04 -6.72
C GLY A 108 -13.27 -4.24 -5.98
N GLY A 109 -14.12 -5.18 -5.57
CA GLY A 109 -13.71 -6.39 -4.84
C GLY A 109 -13.52 -6.22 -3.33
N PHE A 110 -13.98 -5.11 -2.73
CA PHE A 110 -13.89 -4.85 -1.29
C PHE A 110 -15.17 -4.22 -0.74
N SER A 111 -15.41 -4.44 0.56
CA SER A 111 -16.53 -3.88 1.32
C SER A 111 -16.28 -2.47 1.86
N GLY A 112 -15.03 -2.00 1.85
CA GLY A 112 -14.61 -0.65 2.23
C GLY A 112 -13.38 -0.63 3.15
N PHE A 113 -13.26 0.44 3.95
CA PHE A 113 -12.07 0.72 4.78
C PHE A 113 -11.65 -0.44 5.69
N GLN A 114 -12.59 -1.06 6.44
CA GLN A 114 -12.24 -2.04 7.46
C GLN A 114 -11.55 -3.29 6.88
N GLU A 115 -12.03 -3.78 5.74
CA GLU A 115 -11.44 -4.93 5.04
C GLU A 115 -10.06 -4.59 4.46
N LEU A 116 -9.90 -3.40 3.88
CA LEU A 116 -8.59 -2.99 3.35
C LEU A 116 -7.58 -2.73 4.47
N ALA A 117 -8.02 -2.10 5.56
CA ALA A 117 -7.16 -1.72 6.67
C ALA A 117 -6.63 -2.93 7.47
N SER A 118 -7.29 -4.10 7.40
CA SER A 118 -6.80 -5.32 8.06
C SER A 118 -5.60 -5.94 7.35
N ASN A 119 -5.49 -5.74 6.03
CA ASN A 119 -4.42 -6.30 5.20
C ASN A 119 -3.44 -5.23 4.71
N SER A 120 -3.69 -3.96 5.00
CA SER A 120 -2.84 -2.86 4.58
C SER A 120 -1.43 -2.95 5.18
N GLU A 121 -0.45 -2.42 4.47
CA GLU A 121 0.91 -2.25 4.94
C GLU A 121 1.15 -0.82 5.41
N GLU A 122 1.96 -0.67 6.45
CA GLU A 122 2.45 0.63 6.91
C GLU A 122 3.78 0.93 6.20
N LEU A 123 3.82 2.05 5.48
CA LEU A 123 5.00 2.51 4.74
C LEU A 123 5.41 3.91 5.22
N GLU A 124 6.71 4.17 5.24
CA GLU A 124 7.27 5.48 5.59
C GLU A 124 7.51 6.31 4.33
N LEU A 125 6.99 7.54 4.32
CA LEU A 125 7.32 8.56 3.34
C LEU A 125 7.89 9.78 4.07
N GLY A 126 9.21 9.95 4.05
CA GLY A 126 9.85 10.99 4.84
C GLY A 126 9.60 10.78 6.35
N SER A 127 8.85 11.68 6.98
CA SER A 127 8.51 11.60 8.41
C SER A 127 7.07 11.14 8.69
N ILE A 128 6.28 10.82 7.67
CA ILE A 128 4.88 10.39 7.83
C ILE A 128 4.74 8.89 7.63
N GLN A 129 3.90 8.28 8.47
CA GLN A 129 3.48 6.89 8.35
C GLN A 129 2.22 6.83 7.49
N LEU A 130 2.23 5.99 6.47
CA LEU A 130 1.15 5.83 5.51
C LEU A 130 0.59 4.42 5.60
N LYS A 131 -0.74 4.30 5.53
CA LYS A 131 -1.40 3.01 5.40
C LYS A 131 -1.79 2.78 3.94
N VAL A 132 -1.20 1.77 3.31
CA VAL A 132 -1.38 1.46 1.88
C VAL A 132 -2.02 0.08 1.75
N ALA A 133 -3.01 -0.06 0.86
CA ALA A 133 -3.59 -1.37 0.58
C ALA A 133 -2.50 -2.34 0.10
N ALA A 134 -2.55 -3.59 0.55
CA ALA A 134 -1.63 -4.63 0.08
C ALA A 134 -1.56 -4.64 -1.45
N LEU A 135 -0.38 -4.94 -2.00
CA LEU A 135 -0.19 -4.93 -3.45
C LEU A 135 -1.12 -5.93 -4.15
N GLU A 136 -1.37 -7.09 -3.53
CA GLU A 136 -2.35 -8.08 -3.93
C GLU A 136 -3.76 -7.50 -4.02
N ASP A 137 -4.12 -6.65 -3.06
CA ASP A 137 -5.43 -6.03 -2.98
C ASP A 137 -5.60 -4.91 -4.02
N ILE A 138 -4.54 -4.16 -4.31
CA ILE A 138 -4.50 -3.21 -5.43
C ILE A 138 -4.69 -3.94 -6.76
N ILE A 139 -3.99 -5.06 -6.97
CA ILE A 139 -4.11 -5.90 -8.18
C ILE A 139 -5.54 -6.44 -8.30
N ARG A 140 -6.08 -7.00 -7.21
CA ARG A 140 -7.46 -7.53 -7.15
C ARG A 140 -8.49 -6.47 -7.51
N SER A 141 -8.31 -5.26 -6.98
CA SER A 141 -9.22 -4.16 -7.28
C SER A 141 -9.19 -3.75 -8.76
N LYS A 142 -7.99 -3.59 -9.33
CA LYS A 142 -7.82 -3.29 -10.75
C LYS A 142 -8.36 -4.37 -11.67
N GLN A 143 -8.21 -5.65 -11.31
CA GLN A 143 -8.80 -6.77 -12.04
C GLN A 143 -10.33 -6.76 -11.98
N THR A 144 -10.91 -6.35 -10.86
CA THR A 144 -12.37 -6.29 -10.69
C THR A 144 -12.97 -5.13 -11.48
N VAL A 145 -12.31 -3.97 -11.49
CA VAL A 145 -12.76 -2.77 -12.22
C VAL A 145 -12.52 -2.88 -13.73
N ALA A 146 -11.36 -3.40 -14.13
CA ALA A 146 -11.00 -3.77 -15.50
C ALA A 146 -11.17 -2.67 -16.58
N ARG A 147 -10.88 -1.40 -16.25
CA ARG A 147 -10.71 -0.33 -17.25
C ARG A 147 -9.41 -0.53 -18.02
N ASP A 148 -9.30 -0.01 -19.24
CA ASP A 148 -8.09 -0.13 -20.08
C ASP A 148 -6.81 0.28 -19.32
N ARG A 149 -6.82 1.46 -18.70
CA ARG A 149 -5.70 1.95 -17.87
C ARG A 149 -5.40 1.05 -16.66
N ASP A 150 -6.40 0.36 -16.10
CA ASP A 150 -6.17 -0.59 -15.01
C ASP A 150 -5.51 -1.87 -15.52
N LEU A 151 -5.98 -2.40 -16.65
CA LEU A 151 -5.44 -3.60 -17.30
C LEU A 151 -3.99 -3.40 -17.74
N GLU A 152 -3.65 -2.23 -18.29
CA GLU A 152 -2.28 -1.86 -18.67
C GLU A 152 -1.30 -1.92 -17.49
N GLN A 153 -1.78 -1.65 -16.27
CA GLN A 153 -0.95 -1.65 -15.06
C GLN A 153 -0.73 -3.04 -14.48
N LEU A 154 -1.63 -3.98 -14.73
CA LEU A 154 -1.61 -5.30 -14.09
C LEU A 154 -0.29 -6.08 -14.29
N PRO A 155 0.33 -6.13 -15.50
CA PRO A 155 1.57 -6.87 -15.70
C PRO A 155 2.71 -6.37 -14.79
N THR A 156 2.88 -5.05 -14.71
CA THR A 156 3.95 -4.44 -13.88
C THR A 156 3.69 -4.69 -12.40
N LEU A 157 2.46 -4.52 -11.93
CA LEU A 157 2.12 -4.77 -10.52
C LEU A 157 2.30 -6.24 -10.13
N LYS A 158 1.93 -7.18 -11.01
CA LYS A 158 2.17 -8.62 -10.79
C LYS A 158 3.66 -8.95 -10.73
N LEU A 159 4.48 -8.35 -11.60
CA LEU A 159 5.94 -8.55 -11.53
C LEU A 159 6.53 -8.00 -10.23
N LEU A 160 6.04 -6.85 -9.73
CA LEU A 160 6.46 -6.32 -8.42
C LEU A 160 6.07 -7.29 -7.30
N LEU A 161 4.84 -7.81 -7.34
CA LEU A 161 4.38 -8.79 -6.36
C LEU A 161 5.23 -10.06 -6.41
N GLU A 162 5.55 -10.57 -7.60
CA GLU A 162 6.42 -11.74 -7.77
C GLU A 162 7.84 -11.48 -7.24
N LYS A 163 8.41 -10.29 -7.44
CA LYS A 163 9.73 -9.92 -6.87
C LYS A 163 9.69 -9.86 -5.35
N ARG A 164 8.62 -9.30 -4.77
CA ARG A 164 8.40 -9.29 -3.31
C ARG A 164 8.20 -10.71 -2.76
N GLY A 165 7.43 -11.54 -3.48
CA GLY A 165 7.18 -12.94 -3.16
C GLY A 165 8.40 -13.86 -3.37
N SER A 166 9.28 -13.54 -4.31
CA SER A 166 10.55 -14.25 -4.55
C SER A 166 11.57 -14.00 -3.44
N SER A 167 11.32 -12.99 -2.61
CA SER A 167 12.03 -12.75 -1.35
C SER A 167 11.47 -13.60 -0.19
N VAL A 168 10.32 -14.27 -0.37
CA VAL A 168 9.74 -15.17 0.62
C VAL A 168 10.43 -16.52 0.53
N ILE A 169 11.23 -16.80 1.54
CA ILE A 169 11.97 -18.05 1.71
C ILE A 169 10.98 -19.18 2.07
N ARG A 170 11.13 -20.35 1.44
CA ARG A 170 10.29 -21.54 1.67
C ARG A 170 11.12 -22.76 2.05
N PRO A 171 10.56 -23.74 2.77
CA PRO A 171 11.19 -25.05 2.93
C PRO A 171 11.64 -25.64 1.58
N GLY A 172 12.89 -26.08 1.51
CA GLY A 172 13.54 -26.59 0.30
C GLY A 172 14.32 -25.56 -0.51
N ASP A 173 14.17 -24.25 -0.26
CA ASP A 173 14.94 -23.24 -0.99
C ASP A 173 16.44 -23.31 -0.62
N GLU A 174 17.32 -23.18 -1.63
CA GLU A 174 18.72 -22.85 -1.38
C GLU A 174 18.85 -21.37 -1.02
N VAL A 175 19.60 -21.11 0.06
CA VAL A 175 19.82 -19.78 0.61
C VAL A 175 21.27 -19.57 0.98
N ILE A 176 21.69 -18.31 1.00
CA ILE A 176 22.95 -17.84 1.56
C ILE A 176 22.64 -17.24 2.94
N VAL A 177 23.35 -17.71 3.96
CA VAL A 177 23.24 -17.23 5.34
C VAL A 177 24.58 -16.73 5.87
N PRO A 178 24.59 -15.75 6.79
CA PRO A 178 25.79 -15.35 7.50
C PRO A 178 26.23 -16.48 8.43
N TRP A 179 27.50 -16.87 8.36
CA TRP A 179 28.11 -17.84 9.26
C TRP A 179 29.45 -17.32 9.74
N GLN A 180 29.55 -17.03 11.04
CA GLN A 180 30.72 -16.38 11.63
C GLN A 180 31.12 -15.10 10.85
N SER A 181 32.26 -15.12 10.17
CA SER A 181 32.79 -14.00 9.36
C SER A 181 32.68 -14.23 7.85
N THR A 182 31.91 -15.23 7.40
CA THR A 182 31.70 -15.56 5.98
C THR A 182 30.20 -15.75 5.67
N GLU A 183 29.90 -16.02 4.40
CA GLU A 183 28.58 -16.44 3.94
C GLU A 183 28.67 -17.89 3.44
N VAL A 184 27.65 -18.69 3.75
CA VAL A 184 27.59 -20.10 3.36
C VAL A 184 26.23 -20.43 2.74
N ARG A 185 26.24 -21.38 1.80
CA ARG A 185 25.00 -21.93 1.24
C ARG A 185 24.35 -22.91 2.23
N GLY A 186 23.04 -22.91 2.24
CA GLY A 186 22.22 -23.81 3.04
C GLY A 186 20.89 -24.12 2.39
N THR A 187 20.20 -25.11 2.92
CA THR A 187 18.84 -25.47 2.49
C THR A 187 17.86 -25.17 3.62
N VAL A 188 16.78 -24.48 3.29
CA VAL A 188 15.74 -24.16 4.27
C VAL A 188 14.98 -25.43 4.62
N ILE A 189 14.84 -25.69 5.91
CA ILE A 189 14.12 -26.85 6.45
C ILE A 189 12.71 -26.47 6.86
N ASP A 190 12.57 -25.31 7.51
CA ASP A 190 11.30 -24.85 8.04
C ASP A 190 11.27 -23.32 8.12
N VAL A 191 10.08 -22.73 8.01
CA VAL A 191 9.86 -21.29 8.14
C VAL A 191 8.72 -21.07 9.13
N ARG A 192 9.03 -20.43 10.25
CA ARG A 192 8.09 -20.17 11.34
C ARG A 192 7.79 -18.68 11.41
N GLY A 193 6.51 -18.33 11.33
CA GLY A 193 6.04 -16.95 11.28
C GLY A 193 6.04 -16.37 9.86
N ALA A 194 5.73 -15.08 9.73
CA ALA A 194 5.61 -14.38 8.45
C ALA A 194 6.35 -13.03 8.48
N GLY A 195 6.72 -12.54 7.29
CA GLY A 195 7.36 -11.24 7.12
C GLY A 195 8.76 -11.14 7.75
N PRO A 196 9.20 -9.92 8.12
CA PRO A 196 10.53 -9.66 8.69
C PRO A 196 10.80 -10.36 10.04
N ALA A 197 9.74 -10.75 10.75
CA ALA A 197 9.83 -11.46 12.04
C ALA A 197 9.93 -12.98 11.90
N ALA A 198 9.82 -13.52 10.68
CA ALA A 198 9.89 -14.96 10.46
C ALA A 198 11.27 -15.53 10.83
N ARG A 199 11.27 -16.72 11.44
CA ARG A 199 12.48 -17.50 11.73
C ARG A 199 12.57 -18.64 10.74
N VAL A 200 13.71 -18.71 10.07
CA VAL A 200 13.98 -19.70 9.03
C VAL A 200 15.02 -20.67 9.59
N ARG A 201 14.65 -21.94 9.70
CA ARG A 201 15.58 -23.01 10.03
C ARG A 201 16.30 -23.43 8.76
N VAL A 202 17.63 -23.35 8.76
CA VAL A 202 18.46 -23.67 7.60
C VAL A 202 19.44 -24.76 8.00
N ARG A 203 19.52 -25.80 7.16
CA ARG A 203 20.56 -26.83 7.23
C ARG A 203 21.77 -26.36 6.44
N LEU A 204 22.91 -26.31 7.11
CA LEU A 204 24.19 -25.87 6.59
C LEU A 204 25.15 -27.05 6.54
N ARG A 205 26.00 -27.09 5.51
CA ARG A 205 27.18 -27.96 5.51
C ARG A 205 28.37 -27.14 5.97
N ARG A 206 29.02 -27.57 7.05
CA ARG A 206 30.16 -26.83 7.61
C ARG A 206 31.34 -26.83 6.61
N PRO A 207 32.00 -25.68 6.38
CA PRO A 207 33.16 -25.63 5.46
C PRO A 207 34.38 -26.40 5.98
N ASP A 208 34.50 -26.53 7.30
CA ASP A 208 35.65 -27.06 8.03
C ASP A 208 35.51 -28.56 8.39
N HIS A 209 34.29 -29.07 8.43
CA HIS A 209 33.99 -30.47 8.75
C HIS A 209 32.80 -30.95 7.91
N ASP A 210 32.82 -32.18 7.42
CA ASP A 210 31.77 -32.75 6.57
C ASP A 210 30.45 -33.07 7.32
N SER A 211 30.19 -32.34 8.41
CA SER A 211 29.01 -32.43 9.25
C SER A 211 27.97 -31.39 8.87
N GLU A 212 26.70 -31.78 8.90
CA GLU A 212 25.57 -30.87 8.74
C GLU A 212 25.13 -30.30 10.09
N GLU A 213 24.70 -29.04 10.09
CA GLU A 213 24.14 -28.36 11.27
C GLU A 213 22.88 -27.60 10.89
N GLU A 214 21.87 -27.63 11.74
CA GLU A 214 20.62 -26.88 11.55
C GLU A 214 20.59 -25.68 12.49
N LEU A 215 20.54 -24.47 11.91
CA LEU A 215 20.52 -23.22 12.65
C LEU A 215 19.30 -22.37 12.28
N ASP A 216 18.80 -21.60 13.24
CA ASP A 216 17.67 -20.70 13.05
C ASP A 216 18.16 -19.27 12.76
N PHE A 217 17.78 -18.71 11.63
CA PHE A 217 18.12 -17.35 11.18
C PHE A 217 16.87 -16.47 11.11
N PRO A 218 16.97 -15.14 11.33
CA PRO A 218 15.89 -14.23 10.95
C PRO A 218 15.75 -14.18 9.43
N SER A 219 14.53 -14.14 8.89
CA SER A 219 14.29 -14.11 7.45
C SER A 219 15.01 -12.95 6.75
N THR A 220 15.21 -11.83 7.45
CA THR A 220 15.92 -10.64 6.95
C THR A 220 17.43 -10.83 6.79
N SER A 221 18.04 -11.83 7.42
CA SER A 221 19.49 -12.08 7.28
C SER A 221 19.81 -13.16 6.25
N ILE A 222 18.83 -13.56 5.45
CA ILE A 222 18.95 -14.68 4.52
C ILE A 222 18.58 -14.19 3.14
N ARG A 223 19.34 -14.62 2.13
CA ARG A 223 19.04 -14.34 0.73
C ARG A 223 18.99 -15.64 -0.04
N ARG A 224 18.08 -15.76 -1.00
CA ARG A 224 18.02 -16.94 -1.88
C ARG A 224 19.30 -17.03 -2.72
N ALA A 225 19.85 -18.23 -2.87
CA ALA A 225 21.17 -18.49 -3.48
C ALA A 225 21.17 -18.57 -5.02
#